data_AF-A0A1F9MA31-F1
#
_entry.id   AF-A0A1F9MA31-F1
#
_cell.length_a   1.000
_cell.length_b   1.000
_cell.length_c   1.000
_cell.angle_alpha   90.00
_cell.angle_beta   90.00
_cell.angle_gamma   90.00
#
_symmetry.space_group_name_H-M   'P 1'
#
loop_
_entity.id
_entity.type
_entity.pdbx_description
1 polymer ?
#
loop_
_entity_poly.entity_id
_entity_poly.type
_entity_poly.pdbx_seq_one_letter_code
_entity_poly.pdbx_strand_id
1 'polypeptide(L)'
;MPNVSANDLKTKGVSAIEAVLAHQPEAVISVRGKERFVVMDLKHYHYLRECELESALAQTRADLAEGRFVKESAEEHLARLKGAA
;
A
#
# COMPACT_ATOMS: atom_id res chain seq x y z
N MET A 1 17.02 -9.68 -5.14
CA MET A 1 16.02 -9.16 -6.08
C MET A 1 16.76 -8.38 -7.17
N PRO A 2 16.31 -8.42 -8.43
CA PRO A 2 16.81 -7.52 -9.46
C PRO A 2 16.49 -6.07 -9.06
N ASN A 3 17.54 -5.31 -8.76
CA ASN A 3 17.43 -3.95 -8.25
C ASN A 3 17.95 -2.99 -9.32
N VAL A 4 17.22 -1.92 -9.58
CA VAL A 4 17.63 -0.85 -10.48
C VAL A 4 18.47 0.15 -9.69
N SER A 5 19.75 0.28 -10.04
CA SER A 5 20.60 1.26 -9.38
C SER A 5 20.25 2.69 -9.84
N ALA A 6 20.56 3.69 -9.00
CA ALA A 6 20.46 5.09 -9.42
C ALA A 6 21.26 5.41 -10.71
N ASN A 7 22.35 4.67 -10.96
CA ASN A 7 23.14 4.84 -12.18
C ASN A 7 22.45 4.22 -13.41
N ASP A 8 21.79 3.07 -13.26
CA ASP A 8 20.99 2.46 -14.33
C ASP A 8 19.84 3.40 -14.74
N LEU A 9 19.14 3.97 -13.77
CA LEU A 9 18.11 4.99 -14.02
C LEU A 9 18.66 6.20 -14.75
N LYS A 10 19.83 6.71 -14.33
CA LYS A 10 20.48 7.88 -14.97
C LYS A 10 20.88 7.59 -16.42
N THR A 11 21.31 6.38 -16.73
CA THR A 11 21.91 6.03 -18.03
C THR A 11 20.90 5.42 -19.02
N LYS A 12 19.90 4.68 -18.53
CA LYS A 12 18.94 3.92 -19.35
C LYS A 12 17.49 4.41 -19.20
N GLY A 13 17.21 5.28 -18.23
CA GLY A 13 15.87 5.82 -18.00
C GLY A 13 14.83 4.73 -17.72
N VAL A 14 13.65 4.88 -18.33
CA VAL A 14 12.51 3.97 -18.15
C VAL A 14 12.79 2.54 -18.62
N SER A 15 13.66 2.36 -19.63
CA SER A 15 13.97 1.03 -20.16
C SER A 15 14.65 0.12 -19.13
N ALA A 16 15.36 0.68 -18.14
CA ALA A 16 15.89 -0.12 -17.03
C ALA A 16 14.79 -0.67 -16.12
N ILE A 17 13.68 0.05 -15.98
CA ILE A 17 12.51 -0.37 -15.21
C ILE A 17 11.75 -1.45 -15.99
N GLU A 18 11.45 -1.19 -17.27
CA GLU A 18 10.73 -2.13 -18.15
C GLU A 18 11.43 -3.48 -18.24
N ALA A 19 12.77 -3.50 -18.31
CA ALA A 19 13.55 -4.73 -18.35
C ALA A 19 13.37 -5.60 -17.08
N VAL A 20 13.21 -4.98 -15.91
CA VAL A 20 12.93 -5.71 -14.67
C VAL A 20 11.46 -6.14 -14.64
N LEU A 21 10.55 -5.24 -15.01
CA LEU A 21 9.10 -5.50 -14.98
C LEU A 21 8.65 -6.58 -15.98
N ALA A 22 9.42 -6.83 -17.05
CA ALA A 22 9.18 -7.93 -17.98
C ALA A 22 9.30 -9.32 -17.34
N HIS A 23 9.97 -9.44 -16.18
CA HIS A 23 10.23 -10.72 -15.52
C HIS A 23 9.58 -10.85 -14.14
N GLN A 24 9.18 -9.73 -13.53
CA GLN A 24 8.59 -9.69 -12.18
C GLN A 24 7.71 -8.44 -12.01
N PRO A 25 6.69 -8.48 -11.13
CA PRO A 25 5.69 -7.40 -11.05
C PRO A 25 6.21 -6.10 -10.41
N GLU A 26 7.40 -6.13 -9.80
CA GLU A 26 7.96 -5.03 -9.01
C GLU A 26 9.44 -4.85 -9.32
N ALA A 27 9.91 -3.61 -9.40
CA ALA A 27 11.31 -3.25 -9.54
C ALA A 27 11.74 -2.41 -8.34
N VAL A 28 12.76 -2.88 -7.62
CA VAL A 28 13.31 -2.16 -6.45
C VAL A 28 14.38 -1.19 -6.92
N ILE A 29 14.25 0.10 -6.58
CA ILE A 29 15.25 1.12 -6.86
C ILE A 29 16.13 1.32 -5.63
N SER A 30 17.44 1.20 -5.85
CA SER A 30 18.45 1.42 -4.80
C SER A 30 19.20 2.74 -4.96
N VAL A 31 19.33 3.48 -3.85
CA VAL A 31 20.10 4.72 -3.75
C VAL A 31 21.26 4.49 -2.77
N ARG A 32 22.50 4.69 -3.23
CA ARG A 32 23.72 4.44 -2.44
C ARG A 32 23.75 3.04 -1.80
N GLY A 33 23.32 2.03 -2.56
CA GLY A 33 23.29 0.63 -2.13
C GLY A 33 22.12 0.24 -1.22
N LYS A 34 21.22 1.18 -0.88
CA LYS A 34 20.04 0.91 -0.06
C LYS A 34 18.76 0.92 -0.89
N GLU A 35 17.93 -0.09 -0.73
CA GLU A 35 16.59 -0.15 -1.30
C GLU A 35 15.76 1.03 -0.79
N ARG A 36 15.14 1.79 -1.69
CA ARG A 36 14.48 3.05 -1.34
C ARG A 36 13.09 3.22 -1.93
N PHE A 37 12.89 2.74 -3.16
CA PHE A 37 11.60 2.84 -3.84
C PHE A 37 11.24 1.51 -4.50
N VAL A 38 9.96 1.30 -4.73
CA VAL A 38 9.45 0.20 -5.56
C VAL A 38 8.64 0.83 -6.69
N VAL A 39 8.86 0.34 -7.91
CA VAL A 39 8.06 0.68 -9.09
C VAL A 39 7.37 -0.58 -9.57
N MET A 40 6.13 -0.46 -10.01
CA MET A 40 5.31 -1.56 -10.50
C MET A 40 4.33 -1.04 -11.54
N ASP A 41 3.76 -1.94 -12.34
CA ASP A 41 2.68 -1.58 -13.25
C ASP A 41 1.43 -1.15 -12.47
N LEU A 42 0.67 -0.20 -13.03
CA LEU A 42 -0.58 0.27 -12.42
C LEU A 42 -1.57 -0.88 -12.14
N LYS A 43 -1.59 -1.90 -13.00
CA LYS A 43 -2.43 -3.08 -12.79
C LYS A 43 -2.06 -3.82 -11.48
N HIS A 44 -0.77 -4.02 -11.23
CA HIS A 44 -0.29 -4.66 -10.00
C HIS A 44 -0.55 -3.78 -8.77
N TYR A 45 -0.32 -2.47 -8.90
CA TYR A 45 -0.67 -1.50 -7.85
C TYR A 45 -2.17 -1.57 -7.48
N HIS A 46 -3.06 -1.60 -8.48
CA HIS A 46 -4.50 -1.72 -8.24
C HIS A 46 -4.88 -3.02 -7.55
N TYR A 47 -4.28 -4.14 -7.96
CA TYR A 47 -4.49 -5.43 -7.32
C TYR A 47 -4.12 -5.39 -5.83
N LEU A 48 -2.95 -4.84 -5.47
CA LEU A 48 -2.54 -4.71 -4.07
C LEU A 48 -3.49 -3.80 -3.28
N ARG A 49 -3.91 -2.68 -3.88
CA ARG A 49 -4.88 -1.75 -3.27
C ARG A 49 -6.23 -2.43 -3.02
N GLU A 50 -6.70 -3.26 -3.95
CA GLU A 50 -7.93 -4.04 -3.78
C GLU A 50 -7.79 -5.04 -2.62
N CYS A 51 -6.65 -5.73 -2.52
CA CYS A 51 -6.37 -6.65 -1.40
C CYS A 51 -6.41 -5.93 -0.04
N GLU A 52 -5.83 -4.73 0.06
CA GLU A 52 -5.90 -3.92 1.30
C GLU A 52 -7.35 -3.57 1.68
N LEU A 53 -8.16 -3.20 0.69
CA LEU A 53 -9.59 -2.89 0.89
C LEU A 53 -10.38 -4.13 1.32
N GLU A 54 -10.12 -5.29 0.72
CA GLU A 54 -10.74 -6.55 1.10
C GLU A 54 -10.39 -6.94 2.54
N SER A 55 -9.13 -6.74 2.95
CA SER A 55 -8.70 -6.97 4.34
C SER A 55 -9.42 -6.03 5.31
N ALA A 56 -9.54 -4.74 4.99
CA ALA A 56 -10.26 -3.78 5.82
C ALA A 56 -11.76 -4.13 5.94
N LEU A 57 -12.37 -4.60 4.85
CA LEU A 57 -13.75 -5.07 4.83
C LEU A 57 -13.93 -6.35 5.67
N ALA A 58 -13.01 -7.31 5.55
CA ALA A 58 -13.02 -8.54 6.34
C ALA A 58 -12.90 -8.23 7.84
N GLN A 59 -11.98 -7.33 8.23
CA GLN A 59 -11.84 -6.88 9.61
C GLN A 59 -13.13 -6.24 10.12
N THR A 60 -13.73 -5.34 9.34
CA THR A 60 -14.99 -4.68 9.72
C THR A 60 -16.12 -5.70 9.91
N ARG A 61 -16.23 -6.72 9.04
CA ARG A 61 -17.23 -7.79 9.17
C ARG A 61 -17.00 -8.62 10.43
N ALA A 62 -15.75 -8.92 10.77
CA ALA A 62 -15.41 -9.61 12.02
C ALA A 62 -15.79 -8.76 13.24
N ASP A 63 -15.48 -7.45 13.21
CA ASP A 63 -15.85 -6.52 14.29
C ASP A 63 -17.36 -6.46 14.50
N LEU A 64 -18.15 -6.46 13.42
CA LEU A 64 -19.61 -6.52 13.51
C LEU A 64 -20.10 -7.85 14.11
N ALA A 65 -19.53 -8.98 13.67
CA ALA A 65 -19.91 -10.31 14.16
C ALA A 65 -19.57 -10.50 15.65
N GLU A 66 -18.45 -9.93 16.09
CA GLU A 66 -17.95 -10.02 17.46
C GLU A 66 -18.45 -8.88 18.37
N GLY A 67 -19.30 -7.98 17.85
CA GLY A 67 -19.87 -6.88 18.62
C GLY A 67 -18.88 -5.77 18.98
N ARG A 68 -17.72 -5.68 18.29
CA ARG A 68 -16.72 -4.62 18.46
C ARG A 68 -17.14 -3.33 17.74
N PHE A 69 -18.31 -2.82 18.06
CA PHE A 69 -18.79 -1.54 17.54
C PHE A 69 -19.65 -0.82 18.59
N VAL A 70 -19.83 0.48 18.41
CA VAL A 70 -20.71 1.30 19.24
C VAL A 70 -21.88 1.76 18.37
N LYS A 71 -23.11 1.56 18.87
CA LYS A 71 -24.31 2.12 18.27
C LYS A 71 -24.77 3.30 19.11
N GLU A 72 -24.66 4.50 18.55
CA GLU A 72 -24.96 5.76 19.21
C GLU A 72 -25.40 6.80 18.16
N SER A 73 -26.05 7.87 18.60
CA SER A 73 -26.35 9.03 17.78
C SER A 73 -25.08 9.83 17.45
N ALA A 74 -25.16 10.71 16.44
CA ALA A 74 -24.05 11.59 16.10
C ALA A 74 -23.67 12.53 17.25
N GLU A 75 -24.65 12.96 18.07
CA GLU A 75 -24.42 13.84 19.23
C GLU A 75 -23.66 13.11 20.34
N GLU A 76 -24.08 11.88 20.67
CA GLU A 76 -23.39 11.01 21.65
C GLU A 76 -21.96 10.67 21.18
N HIS A 77 -21.79 10.40 19.89
CA HIS A 77 -20.47 10.18 19.28
C HIS A 77 -19.52 11.36 19.49
N LEU A 78 -19.99 12.57 19.20
CA LEU A 78 -19.21 13.79 19.39
C LEU A 78 -18.89 14.04 20.87
N ALA A 79 -19.85 13.78 21.77
CA ALA A 79 -19.63 13.89 23.21
C ALA A 79 -18.54 12.91 23.68
N ARG A 80 -18.58 11.65 23.21
CA ARG A 80 -17.58 10.62 23.52
C ARG A 80 -16.18 10.99 23.04
N LEU A 81 -16.04 11.49 21.80
CA LEU A 81 -14.74 11.90 21.27
C LEU A 81 -14.16 13.12 22.01
N LYS A 82 -15.00 14.07 22.43
CA LYS A 82 -14.58 15.26 23.18
C LYS A 82 -14.23 14.95 24.63
N GLY A 83 -14.89 13.96 25.24
CA GLY A 83 -14.62 13.51 26.62
C GLY A 83 -13.50 12.48 26.75
N ALA A 84 -12.98 11.95 25.65
CA ALA A 84 -11.87 10.98 25.61
C ALA A 84 -10.48 11.65 25.49
N ALA A 85 -10.39 12.97 25.67
CA ALA A 85 -9.16 13.75 25.69
C ALA A 85 -8.60 13.91 27.13
#